data_AF-A0A3D1IDA5-F1
#
_entry.id   AF-A0A3D1IDA5-F1
#
_cell.length_a   1.000
_cell.length_b   1.000
_cell.length_c   1.000
_cell.angle_alpha   90.00
_cell.angle_beta   90.00
_cell.angle_gamma   90.00
#
_symmetry.space_group_name_H-M   'P 1'
#
loop_
_entity.id
_entity.type
_entity.pdbx_description
1 polymer ?
#
loop_
_entity_poly.entity_id
_entity_poly.type
_entity_poly.pdbx_seq_one_letter_code
_entity_poly.pdbx_strand_id
1 'polypeptide(L)'
;MASLPASGAATSAEELTKLFDEFPDTVWLLEHPSTGKHGCYCYQGVHGVACFSTEAGAFRFAEWIDLSGMQAREMPFDEAREIAKSKPLPIVALMLLDSLNNPKIHYVR
;
A
#
# COMPACT_ATOMS: atom_id res chain seq x y z
N MET A 1 -17.76 -30.19 -46.18
CA MET A 1 -16.64 -30.35 -45.24
C MET A 1 -15.92 -29.03 -45.11
N ALA A 2 -16.05 -28.36 -43.96
CA ALA A 2 -15.14 -27.36 -43.38
C ALA A 2 -15.89 -26.71 -42.19
N SER A 3 -15.76 -27.33 -41.02
CA SER A 3 -15.18 -26.75 -39.79
C SER A 3 -15.77 -25.41 -39.35
N LEU A 4 -16.65 -25.50 -38.36
CA LEU A 4 -16.84 -24.48 -37.33
C LEU A 4 -15.49 -24.22 -36.64
N PRO A 5 -15.10 -22.97 -36.33
CA PRO A 5 -14.17 -22.73 -35.25
C PRO A 5 -14.93 -22.84 -33.93
N ALA A 6 -14.60 -23.89 -33.17
CA ALA A 6 -14.88 -23.94 -31.75
C ALA A 6 -13.88 -23.08 -31.00
N SER A 7 -14.37 -22.49 -29.90
CA SER A 7 -13.63 -22.29 -28.65
C SER A 7 -12.55 -21.21 -28.62
N GLY A 8 -12.78 -20.24 -27.73
CA GLY A 8 -11.77 -19.32 -27.27
C GLY A 8 -12.34 -18.42 -26.18
N ALA A 9 -12.68 -18.99 -25.02
CA ALA A 9 -12.94 -18.24 -23.81
C ALA A 9 -11.67 -17.47 -23.43
N ALA A 10 -11.57 -16.23 -23.87
CA ALA A 10 -10.69 -15.24 -23.29
C ALA A 10 -11.57 -14.23 -22.54
N THR A 11 -12.28 -14.70 -21.52
CA THR A 11 -12.77 -13.80 -20.47
C THR A 11 -11.51 -13.43 -19.70
N SER A 12 -10.85 -12.37 -20.15
CA SER A 12 -9.47 -12.04 -19.84
C SER A 12 -9.26 -11.86 -18.34
N ALA A 13 -8.39 -12.69 -17.77
CA ALA A 13 -7.87 -12.46 -16.43
C ALA A 13 -7.28 -11.04 -16.30
N GLU A 14 -6.76 -10.46 -17.38
CA GLU A 14 -6.30 -9.06 -17.46
C GLU A 14 -7.38 -8.00 -17.18
N GLU A 15 -8.65 -8.24 -17.51
CA GLU A 15 -9.72 -7.27 -17.20
C GLU A 15 -10.19 -7.40 -15.74
N LEU A 16 -10.04 -8.58 -15.13
CA LEU A 16 -10.30 -8.76 -13.71
C LEU A 16 -9.21 -8.12 -12.84
N THR A 17 -7.95 -8.09 -13.31
CA THR A 17 -6.86 -7.38 -12.61
C THR A 17 -7.13 -5.87 -12.51
N LYS A 18 -7.79 -5.25 -13.49
CA LYS A 18 -8.17 -3.83 -13.43
C LYS A 18 -9.29 -3.50 -12.44
N LEU A 19 -9.98 -4.50 -11.89
CA LEU A 19 -11.02 -4.33 -10.87
C LEU A 19 -10.46 -4.41 -9.44
N PHE A 20 -9.24 -4.94 -9.28
CA PHE A 20 -8.50 -4.89 -8.03
C PHE A 20 -7.46 -3.80 -8.20
N ASP A 21 -7.67 -2.68 -7.53
CA ASP A 21 -6.72 -1.59 -7.50
C ASP A 21 -5.47 -2.10 -6.74
N GLU A 22 -4.61 -2.87 -7.41
CA GLU A 22 -3.53 -3.65 -6.80
C GLU A 22 -2.56 -2.75 -6.03
N PHE A 23 -2.01 -3.29 -4.94
CA PHE A 23 -0.88 -2.68 -4.27
C PHE A 23 0.34 -2.84 -5.18
N PRO A 24 1.18 -1.80 -5.31
CA PRO A 24 2.41 -1.91 -6.09
C PRO A 24 3.36 -2.91 -5.44
N ASP A 25 4.19 -3.57 -6.25
CA ASP A 25 5.17 -4.55 -5.78
C ASP A 25 6.20 -3.92 -4.83
N THR A 26 6.51 -2.64 -5.03
CA THR A 26 7.35 -1.82 -4.15
C THR A 26 6.57 -0.62 -3.63
N VAL A 27 6.83 -0.29 -2.37
CA VAL A 27 6.20 0.83 -1.66
C VAL A 27 7.23 1.63 -0.91
N TRP A 28 6.88 2.88 -0.63
CA TRP A 28 7.67 3.80 0.18
C TRP A 28 7.03 3.93 1.55
N LEU A 29 7.81 3.72 2.60
CA LEU A 29 7.39 3.96 3.99
C LEU A 29 8.17 5.12 4.56
N LEU A 30 7.56 5.84 5.49
CA LEU A 30 8.27 6.81 6.32
C LEU A 30 8.81 6.12 7.56
N GLU A 31 10.13 6.16 7.76
CA GLU A 31 10.79 5.62 8.94
C GLU A 31 11.66 6.67 9.64
N HIS A 32 11.74 6.59 10.97
CA HIS A 32 12.64 7.41 11.77
C HIS A 32 13.93 6.63 12.01
N PRO A 33 15.06 7.01 11.41
CA PRO A 33 16.27 6.17 11.36
C PRO A 33 16.85 5.85 12.76
N SER A 34 16.68 6.75 13.74
CA SER A 34 17.22 6.52 15.09
C SER A 34 16.30 5.75 16.04
N THR A 35 15.00 5.61 15.73
CA THR A 35 14.03 4.95 16.63
C THR A 35 13.34 3.75 16.00
N GLY A 36 13.45 3.56 14.68
CA GLY A 36 12.72 2.53 13.95
C GLY A 36 11.19 2.74 13.96
N LYS A 37 10.73 3.93 14.35
CA LYS A 37 9.31 4.29 14.26
C LYS A 37 8.92 4.47 12.80
N HIS A 38 7.68 4.14 12.49
CA HIS A 38 7.14 4.22 11.14
C HIS A 38 5.96 5.19 11.12
N GLY A 39 5.71 5.78 9.96
CA GLY A 39 4.50 6.58 9.73
C GLY A 39 3.26 5.71 9.89
N CYS A 40 2.29 6.19 10.68
CA CYS A 40 1.00 5.54 10.86
C CYS A 40 -0.11 6.53 10.53
N TYR A 41 -1.23 6.02 10.04
CA TYR A 41 -2.41 6.83 9.74
C TYR A 41 -3.67 6.13 10.21
N CYS A 42 -4.68 6.93 10.57
CA CYS A 42 -5.99 6.45 10.95
C CYS A 42 -7.00 6.98 9.92
N TYR A 43 -7.63 6.07 9.19
CA TYR A 43 -8.68 6.40 8.23
C TYR A 43 -9.97 5.68 8.61
N GLN A 44 -11.03 6.44 8.89
CA GLN A 44 -12.35 5.92 9.29
C GLN A 44 -12.30 4.87 10.42
N GLY A 45 -11.43 5.09 11.42
CA GLY A 45 -11.26 4.19 12.57
C GLY A 45 -10.34 2.98 12.31
N VAL A 46 -9.86 2.78 11.08
CA VAL A 46 -8.85 1.77 10.77
C VAL A 46 -7.47 2.39 10.97
N HIS A 47 -6.63 1.75 11.79
CA HIS A 47 -5.27 2.20 12.04
C HIS A 47 -4.29 1.33 11.24
N GLY A 48 -3.42 1.96 10.46
CA GLY A 48 -2.46 1.26 9.63
C GLY A 48 -1.12 1.97 9.52
N VAL A 49 -0.11 1.21 9.08
CA VAL A 49 1.16 1.79 8.65
C VAL A 49 0.94 2.51 7.32
N ALA A 50 1.43 3.73 7.21
CA ALA A 50 1.33 4.54 6.00
C ALA A 50 2.40 4.11 4.99
N CYS A 51 1.98 3.78 3.78
CA CYS A 51 2.85 3.56 2.64
C CYS A 51 2.38 4.35 1.41
N PHE A 52 3.27 4.50 0.43
CA PHE A 52 3.07 5.33 -0.76
C PHE A 52 3.62 4.61 -1.99
N SER A 53 3.08 4.86 -3.17
CA SER A 53 3.64 4.30 -4.42
C SER A 53 4.88 5.04 -4.87
N THR A 54 5.08 6.28 -4.39
CA THR A 54 6.21 7.13 -4.78
C THR A 54 6.84 7.81 -3.58
N GLU A 55 8.16 8.04 -3.67
CA GLU A 55 8.93 8.79 -2.68
C GLU A 55 8.37 10.20 -2.46
N ALA A 56 7.97 10.87 -3.55
CA ALA A 56 7.38 12.21 -3.49
C ALA A 56 6.06 12.23 -2.70
N GLY A 57 5.25 11.17 -2.79
CA GLY A 57 4.04 11.02 -1.98
C GLY A 57 4.36 10.91 -0.48
N ALA A 58 5.39 10.13 -0.15
CA ALA A 58 5.85 9.97 1.23
C ALA A 58 6.34 11.31 1.83
N PHE A 59 7.15 12.08 1.09
CA PHE A 59 7.62 13.39 1.57
C PHE A 59 6.49 14.40 1.74
N ARG A 60 5.56 14.49 0.79
CA ARG A 60 4.40 15.38 0.91
C ARG A 60 3.56 15.06 2.14
N PHE A 61 3.39 13.77 2.45
CA PHE A 61 2.69 13.37 3.67
C PHE A 61 3.49 13.75 4.91
N ALA A 62 4.80 13.49 4.94
CA ALA A 62 5.66 13.86 6.06
C ALA A 62 5.60 15.37 6.36
N GLU A 63 5.60 16.21 5.33
CA GLU A 63 5.41 17.66 5.46
C GLU A 63 4.02 18.04 5.97
N TRP A 64 2.96 17.38 5.46
CA TRP A 64 1.58 17.68 5.83
C TRP A 64 1.29 17.43 7.32
N ILE A 65 1.87 16.40 7.91
CA ILE A 65 1.68 16.04 9.33
C ILE A 65 2.88 16.38 10.23
N ASP A 66 3.82 17.20 9.73
CA ASP A 66 5.01 17.66 10.46
C ASP A 66 5.85 16.52 11.07
N LEU A 67 6.06 15.46 10.30
CA LEU A 67 6.93 14.34 10.69
C LEU A 67 8.41 14.66 10.39
N SER A 68 8.90 15.73 11.00
CA SER A 68 10.31 16.12 10.91
C SER A 68 11.25 14.97 11.34
N GLY A 69 12.30 14.74 10.56
CA GLY A 69 13.29 13.69 10.82
C GLY A 69 12.93 12.29 10.34
N MET A 70 11.75 12.09 9.73
CA MET A 70 11.46 10.86 9.00
C MET A 70 12.18 10.83 7.65
N GLN A 71 12.52 9.62 7.20
CA GLN A 71 13.09 9.36 5.88
C GLN A 71 12.15 8.45 5.10
N ALA A 72 12.04 8.69 3.79
CA ALA A 72 11.34 7.79 2.89
C ALA A 72 12.25 6.61 2.56
N ARG A 73 11.74 5.39 2.71
CA ARG A 73 12.45 4.16 2.39
C ARG A 73 11.62 3.30 1.45
N GLU A 74 12.19 2.98 0.30
CA GLU A 74 11.62 2.01 -0.64
C GLU A 74 11.85 0.59 -0.14
N MET A 75 10.83 -0.25 -0.26
CA MET A 75 10.90 -1.67 0.06
C MET A 75 9.81 -2.47 -0.67
N PRO A 76 9.95 -3.80 -0.79
CA PRO A 76 8.90 -4.66 -1.30
C PRO A 76 7.63 -4.59 -0.43
N PHE A 77 6.46 -4.71 -1.07
CA PHE A 77 5.17 -4.71 -0.39
C PHE A 77 5.06 -5.78 0.69
N ASP A 78 5.58 -6.99 0.44
CA ASP A 78 5.57 -8.06 1.44
C ASP A 78 6.39 -7.69 2.68
N GLU A 79 7.53 -7.00 2.53
CA GLU A 79 8.33 -6.52 3.66
C GLU A 79 7.55 -5.47 4.47
N ALA A 80 6.94 -4.50 3.79
CA ALA A 80 6.07 -3.50 4.42
C ALA A 80 4.90 -4.14 5.16
N ARG A 81 4.32 -5.22 4.60
CA ARG A 81 3.22 -5.96 5.22
C ARG A 81 3.67 -6.62 6.52
N GLU A 82 4.84 -7.26 6.53
CA GLU A 82 5.39 -7.88 7.74
C GLU A 82 5.75 -6.82 8.80
N ILE A 83 6.22 -5.64 8.40
CA ILE A 83 6.40 -4.50 9.31
C ILE A 83 5.07 -4.12 9.95
N ALA A 84 3.99 -3.98 9.19
CA ALA A 84 2.67 -3.66 9.72
C ALA A 84 2.18 -4.73 10.71
N LYS A 85 2.39 -6.02 10.42
CA LYS A 85 2.08 -7.14 11.32
C LYS A 85 2.91 -7.15 12.60
N SER A 86 4.13 -6.61 12.56
CA SER A 86 4.97 -6.55 13.77
C SER A 86 4.51 -5.47 14.76
N LYS A 87 3.68 -4.51 14.32
CA LYS A 87 3.23 -3.42 15.19
C LYS A 87 2.20 -3.90 16.21
N PRO A 88 2.23 -3.34 17.44
CA PRO A 88 1.18 -3.59 18.43
C PRO A 88 -0.15 -2.97 17.98
N LEU A 89 -1.24 -3.41 18.60
CA LEU A 89 -2.54 -2.76 18.46
C LEU A 89 -2.40 -1.26 18.81
N PRO A 90 -3.14 -0.36 18.13
CA PRO A 90 -4.29 -0.64 17.25
C PRO A 90 -3.95 -0.90 15.78
N ILE A 91 -2.67 -1.02 15.39
CA ILE A 91 -2.29 -1.19 13.98
C ILE A 91 -2.76 -2.55 13.44
N VAL A 92 -3.66 -2.52 12.44
CA VAL A 92 -4.28 -3.70 11.84
C VAL A 92 -4.14 -3.76 10.31
N ALA A 93 -3.57 -2.73 9.69
CA ALA A 93 -3.46 -2.64 8.24
C ALA A 93 -2.16 -1.99 7.76
N LEU A 94 -1.86 -2.17 6.48
CA LEU A 94 -0.96 -1.35 5.67
C LEU A 94 -1.83 -0.49 4.74
N MET A 95 -1.57 0.82 4.66
CA MET A 95 -2.42 1.78 3.95
C MET A 95 -1.65 2.53 2.88
N LEU A 96 -2.05 2.39 1.63
CA LEU A 96 -1.53 3.19 0.53
C LEU A 96 -2.21 4.57 0.53
N LEU A 97 -1.45 5.61 0.86
CA LEU A 97 -1.95 6.97 1.11
C LEU A 97 -1.71 7.95 -0.05
N ASP A 98 -1.56 7.45 -1.28
CA ASP A 98 -1.43 8.31 -2.46
C ASP A 98 -2.65 9.21 -2.66
N SER A 99 -3.81 8.76 -2.18
CA SER A 99 -5.04 9.55 -2.08
C SER A 99 -5.57 9.52 -0.65
N LEU A 100 -5.37 10.61 0.10
CA LEU A 100 -5.79 10.70 1.51
C LEU A 100 -7.30 10.57 1.73
N ASN A 101 -8.10 10.96 0.72
CA ASN A 101 -9.56 10.87 0.79
C ASN A 101 -10.10 9.48 0.45
N ASN A 102 -9.27 8.61 -0.12
CA ASN A 102 -9.64 7.25 -0.49
C ASN A 102 -8.40 6.34 -0.47
N PRO A 103 -7.80 6.11 0.72
CA PRO A 103 -6.60 5.29 0.82
C PRO A 103 -6.95 3.83 0.56
N LYS A 104 -6.04 3.10 -0.08
CA LYS A 104 -6.19 1.64 -0.23
C LYS A 104 -5.74 0.98 1.06
N ILE A 105 -6.55 0.07 1.58
CA ILE A 105 -6.28 -0.58 2.87
C ILE A 105 -6.03 -2.06 2.62
N HIS A 106 -4.87 -2.54 3.07
CA HIS A 106 -4.54 -3.96 3.12
C HIS A 106 -4.51 -4.42 4.58
N TYR A 107 -5.51 -5.19 4.99
CA TYR A 107 -5.57 -5.74 6.35
C TYR A 107 -4.51 -6.81 6.57
N VAL A 108 -3.87 -6.78 7.73
CA VAL A 108 -2.77 -7.70 8.08
C VAL A 108 -3.03 -8.49 9.37
N ARG A 109 -4.25 -8.38 9.91
CA ARG A 109 -4.74 -9.07 11.11
C ARG A 109 -6.07 -9.75 10.84
#